data_AF-A0AAW1WG16-F1
#
_entry.id   AF-A0AAW1WG16-F1
#
_cell.length_a   1.000
_cell.length_b   1.000
_cell.length_c   1.000
_cell.angle_alpha   90.00
_cell.angle_beta   90.00
_cell.angle_gamma   90.00
#
_symmetry.space_group_name_H-M   'P 1'
#
loop_
_entity.id
_entity.type
_entity.pdbx_description
1 polymer ?
#
loop_
_entity_poly.entity_id
_entity_poly.type
_entity_poly.pdbx_seq_one_letter_code
_entity_poly.pdbx_strand_id
1 'polypeptide(L)' 'MVFPQGLLHFQVNAAKIHAKAIVSFSSASPGLQILDFALFANNLTSSLVGKTTFLDPAQIKKLKGILGGTG' A
#
# COMPACT_ATOMS: atom_id res chain seq x y z
N MET A 1 -6.81 -18.86 -4.51
CA MET A 1 -6.95 -17.61 -5.30
C MET A 1 -5.73 -17.46 -6.19
N VAL A 2 -5.88 -16.86 -7.35
CA VAL A 2 -4.77 -16.52 -8.26
C VAL A 2 -4.88 -15.04 -8.57
N PHE A 3 -3.78 -14.32 -8.41
CA PHE A 3 -3.70 -12.89 -8.75
C PHE A 3 -2.76 -12.75 -9.96
N PRO A 4 -3.25 -12.22 -11.09
CA PRO A 4 -2.39 -11.92 -12.23
C PRO A 4 -1.27 -10.96 -11.84
N GLN A 5 -0.09 -11.15 -12.44
CA GLN A 5 1.09 -10.37 -12.13
C GLN A 5 0.83 -8.86 -12.37
N GLY A 6 1.23 -8.04 -11.39
CA GLY A 6 1.12 -6.59 -11.46
C GLY A 6 -0.26 -6.03 -11.06
N LEU A 7 -1.27 -6.87 -10.84
CA LEU A 7 -2.58 -6.40 -10.38
C LEU A 7 -2.62 -6.18 -8.88
N LEU A 8 -3.22 -5.05 -8.49
CA LEU A 8 -3.50 -4.72 -7.11
C LEU A 8 -4.50 -5.73 -6.52
N HIS A 9 -4.19 -6.23 -5.34
CA HIS A 9 -5.04 -7.14 -4.58
C HIS A 9 -4.78 -6.97 -3.08
N PHE A 10 -5.69 -7.46 -2.25
CA PHE A 10 -5.61 -7.33 -0.79
C PHE A 10 -6.23 -8.56 -0.10
N GLN A 11 -5.98 -8.71 1.19
CA GLN A 11 -6.63 -9.72 2.03
C GLN A 11 -7.23 -9.07 3.26
N VAL A 12 -8.42 -9.50 3.67
CA VAL A 12 -9.08 -9.06 4.90
C VAL A 12 -9.58 -10.30 5.64
N ASN A 13 -9.23 -10.41 6.93
CA ASN A 13 -9.80 -11.42 7.79
C ASN A 13 -11.17 -10.95 8.32
N ALA A 14 -12.25 -11.37 7.67
CA ALA A 14 -13.61 -11.00 8.08
C ALA A 14 -14.12 -11.80 9.28
N ALA A 15 -13.62 -13.02 9.47
CA ALA A 15 -13.96 -13.84 10.62
C ALA A 15 -13.12 -13.36 11.81
N LYS A 16 -13.75 -13.04 12.94
CA LYS A 16 -13.06 -12.55 14.16
C LYS A 16 -12.27 -13.65 14.90
N ILE A 17 -11.72 -14.60 14.15
CA ILE A 17 -10.92 -15.73 14.59
C ILE A 17 -9.60 -15.72 13.82
N HIS A 18 -8.59 -16.44 14.30
CA HIS A 18 -7.30 -16.47 13.62
C HIS A 18 -7.41 -17.13 12.23
N ALA A 19 -6.87 -16.46 11.20
CA ALA A 19 -6.79 -16.97 9.83
C ALA A 19 -5.33 -16.97 9.37
N LYS A 20 -4.95 -17.98 8.58
CA LYS A 20 -3.60 -18.15 8.03
C LYS A 20 -3.70 -18.40 6.52
N ALA A 21 -2.82 -17.76 5.75
CA ALA A 21 -2.67 -18.00 4.32
C ALA A 21 -1.23 -18.43 4.02
N ILE A 22 -1.07 -19.31 3.04
CA ILE A 22 0.22 -19.69 2.46
C ILE A 22 0.13 -19.32 0.98
N VAL A 23 1.13 -18.57 0.49
CA VAL A 23 1.18 -18.08 -0.89
C VAL A 23 2.43 -18.60 -1.58
N SER A 24 2.36 -18.74 -2.91
CA SER A 24 3.47 -19.15 -3.75
C SER A 24 3.59 -18.18 -4.94
N PHE A 25 4.82 -17.92 -5.35
CA PHE A 25 5.13 -17.04 -6.48
C PHE A 25 5.84 -17.86 -7.56
N SER A 26 5.60 -17.54 -8.83
CA SER A 26 6.28 -18.15 -9.97
C SER A 26 7.71 -17.61 -10.19
N SER A 27 8.18 -16.71 -9.32
CA SER A 27 9.51 -16.10 -9.34
C SER A 27 10.15 -16.22 -7.96
N ALA A 28 11.46 -16.47 -7.92
CA ALA A 28 12.27 -16.41 -6.71
C ALA A 28 12.50 -14.97 -6.20
N SER A 29 12.18 -13.96 -7.02
CA SER A 29 12.29 -12.54 -6.68
C SER A 29 11.01 -11.80 -7.08
N PRO A 30 9.88 -12.05 -6.40
CA PRO A 30 8.59 -11.51 -6.81
C PRO A 30 8.44 -10.01 -6.59
N GLY A 31 9.20 -9.43 -5.64
CA GLY A 31 9.04 -8.05 -5.20
C GLY A 31 7.71 -7.83 -4.48
N LEU A 32 7.61 -6.75 -3.70
CA LEU A 32 6.36 -6.32 -3.10
C LEU A 32 6.25 -4.80 -3.23
N GLN A 33 5.18 -4.34 -3.88
CA GLN A 33 4.82 -2.93 -3.87
C GLN A 33 3.55 -2.76 -3.06
N ILE A 34 3.70 -2.28 -1.82
CA ILE A 34 2.58 -1.98 -0.93
C ILE A 34 2.09 -0.57 -1.25
N LEU A 35 0.86 -0.46 -1.76
CA LEU A 35 0.33 0.80 -2.30
C LEU A 35 0.42 1.96 -1.28
N ASP A 36 0.00 1.73 -0.03
CA ASP A 36 -0.01 2.78 0.99
C ASP A 36 1.40 3.29 1.31
N PHE A 37 2.39 2.40 1.34
CA PHE A 37 3.79 2.78 1.53
C PHE A 37 4.35 3.48 0.28
N ALA A 38 4.02 2.99 -0.90
CA ALA A 38 4.43 3.61 -2.16
C ALA A 38 3.88 5.04 -2.30
N LEU A 39 2.70 5.32 -1.76
CA LEU A 39 2.08 6.66 -1.78
C LEU A 39 2.53 7.57 -0.62
N PHE A 40 2.69 7.02 0.59
CA PHE A 40 2.81 7.84 1.81
C PHE A 40 4.05 7.55 2.68
N ALA A 41 4.81 6.47 2.46
CA ALA A 41 6.05 6.18 3.19
C ALA A 41 7.30 6.58 2.38
N ASN A 42 7.22 7.72 1.69
CA ASN A 42 8.24 8.23 0.76
C ASN A 42 8.47 9.74 1.02
N ASN A 43 9.35 10.36 0.22
CA ASN A 43 9.67 11.80 0.25
C ASN A 43 9.01 12.63 -0.89
N LEU A 44 8.01 12.08 -1.58
CA LEU A 44 7.26 12.82 -2.61
C LEU A 44 6.52 14.00 -1.95
N THR A 45 6.46 15.14 -2.64
CA THR A 45 5.76 16.31 -2.11
C THR A 45 4.27 16.03 -1.92
N SER A 46 3.70 16.51 -0.82
CA SER A 46 2.27 16.36 -0.55
C SER A 46 1.38 16.91 -1.68
N SER A 47 1.84 17.95 -2.40
CA SER A 47 1.12 18.50 -3.56
C SER A 47 1.05 17.52 -4.73
N LEU A 48 2.13 16.77 -5.01
CA LEU A 48 2.15 15.77 -6.07
C LEU A 48 1.20 14.62 -5.74
N VAL A 49 1.28 14.10 -4.51
CA VAL A 49 0.41 13.02 -4.05
C VAL A 49 -1.06 13.44 -4.17
N GLY A 50 -1.41 14.64 -3.72
CA GLY A 50 -2.78 15.16 -3.80
C GLY A 50 -3.33 15.27 -5.23
N LYS A 51 -2.50 15.54 -6.23
CA LYS A 51 -2.93 15.54 -7.64
C LYS A 51 -3.29 14.15 -8.17
N THR A 52 -2.74 13.09 -7.57
CA THR A 52 -2.97 11.70 -8.00
C THR A 52 -4.04 10.98 -7.18
N THR A 53 -4.18 11.34 -5.90
CA THR A 53 -5.09 10.69 -4.97
C THR A 53 -6.35 11.51 -4.69
N PHE A 54 -6.38 12.78 -5.08
CA PHE A 54 -7.45 13.74 -4.79
C PHE A 54 -7.69 13.99 -3.30
N LEU A 55 -6.72 13.64 -2.44
CA LEU A 55 -6.74 13.92 -1.02
C LEU A 55 -6.23 15.34 -0.73
N ASP A 56 -6.77 15.96 0.33
CA ASP A 56 -6.28 17.27 0.77
C ASP A 56 -4.90 17.16 1.44
N PRO A 57 -4.12 18.26 1.46
CA PRO A 57 -2.76 18.25 2.03
C PRO A 57 -2.69 17.87 3.51
N ALA A 58 -3.71 18.15 4.32
CA ALA A 58 -3.72 17.82 5.73
C ALA A 58 -3.88 16.31 5.94
N GLN A 59 -4.77 15.68 5.17
CA GLN A 59 -4.92 14.22 5.18
C GLN A 59 -3.65 13.51 4.71
N ILE A 60 -3.00 14.00 3.65
CA ILE A 60 -1.74 13.42 3.15
C ILE A 60 -0.63 13.49 4.19
N LYS A 61 -0.45 14.65 4.84
CA LYS A 61 0.55 14.82 5.91
C LYS A 61 0.27 13.90 7.10
N LYS A 62 -1.00 13.69 7.45
CA LYS A 62 -1.39 12.74 8.50
C LYS A 62 -1.00 11.31 8.12
N LEU A 63 -1.32 10.88 6.90
CA LEU A 63 -0.97 9.53 6.41
C LEU A 63 0.55 9.33 6.37
N LYS A 64 1.31 10.30 5.85
CA LYS A 64 2.78 10.29 5.85
C LYS A 64 3.35 10.20 7.26
N GLY A 65 2.81 10.98 8.21
CA GLY A 65 3.25 10.93 9.61
C GLY A 65 3.02 9.57 10.27
N ILE A 66 1.93 8.88 9.96
CA ILE A 66 1.64 7.53 10.46
C ILE A 66 2.56 6.48 9.81
N LEU A 67 2.83 6.63 8.50
CA LEU A 67 3.53 5.62 7.70
C LEU A 67 5.04 5.88 7.55
N GLY A 68 5.57 6.93 8.17
CA GLY A 68 7.01 7.26 8.20
C GLY A 68 7.54 8.03 6.99
N GLY A 69 6.66 8.63 6.18
CA GLY A 69 7.06 9.46 5.04
C GLY A 69 7.35 10.92 5.39
N THR A 70 7.95 11.62 4.42
CA THR A 70 8.29 13.05 4.50
C THR A 70 7.80 13.79 3.25
N GLY A 71 7.68 15.13 3.30
CA GLY A 71 7.30 15.95 2.13
C GLY A 71 5.80 16.24 1.94
#